data_AF-U2L930-F1
#
_entry.id   AF-U2L930-F1
#
_cell.length_a   1.000
_cell.length_b   1.000
_cell.length_c   1.000
_cell.angle_alpha   90.00
_cell.angle_beta   90.00
_cell.angle_gamma   90.00
#
_symmetry.space_group_name_H-M   'P 1'
#
loop_
_entity.id
_entity.type
_entity.pdbx_description
1 polymer ?
#
loop_
_entity_poly.entity_id
_entity_poly.type
_entity_poly.pdbx_seq_one_letter_code
_entity_poly.pdbx_strand_id
1 'polypeptide(L)'
;MKIRTAEERYRAATGVYTGDFTVLVRSGCIADSLTFIPYAGGKRFNLAASARITKSGRQIPLVECAAEYTSYLKGLDRNAVAALVQEAVAAGRYPGLKIGDITTSNNNAGNWE
;
A
#
# COMPACT_ATOMS: atom_id res chain seq x y z
N MET A 1 1.08 11.14 5.58
CA MET A 1 1.39 9.86 4.89
C MET A 1 2.19 10.13 3.62
N LYS A 2 3.50 9.84 3.58
CA LYS A 2 4.36 10.25 2.44
C LYS A 2 4.11 9.47 1.14
N ILE A 3 3.90 8.14 1.21
CA ILE A 3 3.65 7.31 0.02
C ILE A 3 2.29 7.66 -0.62
N ARG A 4 1.23 7.84 0.18
CA ARG A 4 -0.09 8.29 -0.28
C ARG A 4 0.00 9.58 -1.10
N THR A 5 0.66 10.59 -0.55
CA THR A 5 0.87 11.89 -1.22
C THR A 5 1.74 11.76 -2.48
N ALA A 6 2.72 10.86 -2.49
CA ALA A 6 3.54 10.61 -3.67
C ALA A 6 2.73 10.02 -4.84
N GLU A 7 1.87 9.04 -4.57
CA GLU A 7 0.95 8.46 -5.57
C GLU A 7 -0.07 9.49 -6.06
N GLU A 8 -0.63 10.30 -5.17
CA GLU A 8 -1.56 11.37 -5.55
C GLU A 8 -0.90 12.40 -6.48
N ARG A 9 0.36 12.77 -6.20
CA ARG A 9 1.15 13.66 -7.05
C ARG A 9 1.46 13.02 -8.40
N TYR A 10 1.86 11.75 -8.42
CA TYR A 10 2.14 11.01 -9.66
C TYR A 10 0.87 10.89 -10.53
N ARG A 11 -0.28 10.57 -9.92
CA ARG A 11 -1.58 10.53 -10.61
C ARG A 11 -1.99 11.87 -11.15
N ALA A 12 -1.81 12.95 -10.39
CA ALA A 12 -2.13 14.29 -10.86
C ALA A 12 -1.35 14.69 -12.12
N ALA A 13 -0.12 14.18 -12.28
CA ALA A 13 0.73 14.45 -13.44
C ALA A 13 0.47 13.52 -14.64
N THR A 14 0.09 12.26 -14.40
CA THR A 14 0.06 11.21 -15.45
C THR A 14 -1.33 10.65 -15.75
N GLY A 15 -2.32 10.92 -14.88
CA GLY A 15 -3.66 10.34 -14.93
C GLY A 15 -3.78 8.94 -14.34
N VAL A 16 -2.68 8.30 -13.93
CA VAL A 16 -2.66 6.93 -13.38
C VAL A 16 -1.79 6.84 -12.13
N TYR A 17 -2.00 5.81 -11.31
CA TYR A 17 -1.07 5.44 -10.24
C TYR A 17 0.03 4.52 -10.76
N THR A 18 1.07 4.28 -9.96
CA THR A 18 2.11 3.30 -10.28
C THR A 18 2.19 2.20 -9.22
N GLY A 19 2.50 0.98 -9.64
CA GLY A 19 2.81 -0.14 -8.74
C GLY A 19 4.30 -0.23 -8.41
N ASP A 20 5.13 0.70 -8.87
CA ASP A 20 6.58 0.62 -8.80
C ASP A 20 7.18 1.84 -8.09
N PHE A 21 7.81 1.59 -6.95
CA PHE A 21 8.55 2.62 -6.20
C PHE A 21 9.68 3.26 -7.01
N THR A 22 10.30 2.53 -7.92
CA THR A 22 11.35 3.06 -8.81
C THR A 22 10.81 4.20 -9.66
N VAL A 23 9.56 4.09 -10.13
CA VAL A 23 8.88 5.14 -10.89
C VAL A 23 8.60 6.36 -10.01
N LEU A 24 8.10 6.16 -8.78
CA LEU A 24 7.88 7.26 -7.84
C LEU A 24 9.19 8.00 -7.47
N VAL A 25 10.29 7.27 -7.31
CA VAL A 25 11.60 7.83 -7.02
C VAL A 25 12.14 8.61 -8.22
N ARG A 26 12.13 8.01 -9.41
CA ARG A 26 12.62 8.66 -10.65
C ARG A 26 11.80 9.89 -11.05
N SER A 27 10.51 9.90 -10.74
CA SER A 27 9.63 11.07 -10.95
C SER A 27 9.80 12.16 -9.88
N GLY A 28 10.64 11.95 -8.87
CA GLY A 28 10.83 12.92 -7.78
C GLY A 28 9.62 13.06 -6.86
N CYS A 29 8.70 12.08 -6.86
CA CYS A 29 7.52 12.07 -6.00
C CYS A 29 7.87 11.64 -4.56
N ILE A 30 8.90 10.81 -4.38
CA ILE A 30 9.34 10.34 -3.07
C ILE A 30 10.85 10.06 -3.05
N ALA A 31 11.49 10.18 -1.88
CA ALA A 31 12.85 9.72 -1.67
C ALA A 31 12.89 8.18 -1.53
N ASP A 32 13.92 7.52 -2.08
CA ASP A 32 14.08 6.05 -2.04
C ASP A 32 14.07 5.48 -0.62
N SER A 33 14.66 6.20 0.34
CA SER A 33 14.70 5.80 1.75
C SER A 33 13.33 5.65 2.41
N LEU A 34 12.29 6.26 1.85
CA LEU A 34 10.92 6.21 2.39
C LEU A 34 10.11 5.03 1.85
N THR A 35 10.71 4.20 0.98
CA THR A 35 10.06 3.01 0.39
C THR A 35 10.21 1.77 1.28
N PHE A 36 11.04 1.86 2.33
CA PHE A 36 11.37 0.77 3.23
C PHE A 36 10.50 0.75 4.48
N ILE A 37 10.12 -0.45 4.92
CA ILE A 37 9.43 -0.67 6.19
C ILE A 37 10.47 -0.52 7.32
N PRO A 38 10.25 0.36 8.31
CA PRO A 38 11.17 0.54 9.43
C PRO A 38 11.43 -0.78 10.16
N TYR A 39 12.70 -1.02 10.54
CA TYR A 39 13.15 -2.19 11.30
C TYR A 39 12.87 -3.57 10.66
N ALA A 40 12.43 -3.63 9.40
CA ALA A 40 12.11 -4.88 8.72
C ALA A 40 13.30 -5.55 7.99
N GLY A 41 14.53 -5.08 8.22
CA GLY A 41 15.73 -5.61 7.55
C GLY A 41 15.75 -5.35 6.04
N GLY A 42 15.37 -4.14 5.62
CA GLY A 42 15.40 -3.73 4.21
C GLY A 42 14.18 -4.17 3.38
N LYS A 43 13.16 -4.77 3.99
CA LYS A 43 11.90 -5.05 3.29
C LYS A 43 11.20 -3.75 2.91
N ARG A 44 10.77 -3.62 1.65
CA ARG A 44 9.97 -2.50 1.16
C ARG A 44 8.49 -2.72 1.46
N PHE A 45 7.72 -1.63 1.45
CA PHE A 45 6.26 -1.73 1.36
C PHE A 45 5.88 -2.48 0.07
N ASN A 46 4.71 -3.14 0.07
CA ASN A 46 4.14 -3.67 -1.16
C ASN A 46 3.31 -2.57 -1.82
N LEU A 47 3.59 -2.25 -3.08
CA LEU A 47 2.88 -1.22 -3.85
C LEU A 47 2.25 -1.89 -5.07
N ALA A 48 0.98 -1.61 -5.31
CA ALA A 48 0.26 -2.14 -6.46
C ALA A 48 -0.68 -1.06 -7.01
N ALA A 49 -0.80 -1.00 -8.32
CA ALA A 49 -1.76 -0.14 -9.01
C ALA A 49 -2.60 -0.95 -9.98
N SER A 50 -3.86 -0.54 -10.14
CA SER A 50 -4.80 -1.14 -11.08
C SER A 50 -5.73 -0.05 -11.63
N ALA A 51 -6.66 -0.45 -12.50
CA ALA A 51 -7.75 0.40 -12.93
C ALA A 51 -9.05 -0.39 -12.99
N ARG A 52 -10.15 0.22 -12.55
CA ARG A 52 -11.50 -0.33 -12.68
C ARG A 52 -12.25 0.38 -13.78
N ILE A 53 -12.80 -0.38 -14.73
CA ILE A 53 -13.65 0.15 -15.79
C ILE A 53 -15.09 0.26 -15.27
N THR A 54 -15.66 1.45 -15.36
CA THR A 54 -17.06 1.69 -15.00
C THR A 54 -18.02 1.31 -16.14
N LYS A 55 -19.33 1.23 -15.85
CA LYS A 55 -20.35 0.93 -16.88
C LYS A 55 -20.35 1.93 -18.05
N SER A 56 -19.88 3.16 -17.85
CA SER A 56 -19.76 4.18 -18.90
C SER A 56 -18.43 4.10 -19.68
N GLY A 57 -17.59 3.09 -19.43
CA GLY A 57 -16.27 2.95 -20.06
C GLY A 57 -15.16 3.80 -19.42
N ARG A 58 -15.49 4.68 -18.45
CA ARG A 58 -14.48 5.47 -17.73
C ARG A 58 -13.60 4.57 -16.88
N GLN A 59 -12.28 4.73 -16.98
CA GLN A 59 -11.30 4.09 -16.11
C GLN A 59 -11.14 4.87 -14.80
N ILE A 60 -11.21 4.17 -13.67
CA ILE A 60 -10.91 4.70 -12.35
C ILE A 60 -9.57 4.10 -11.92
N PRO A 61 -8.48 4.89 -11.84
CA PRO A 61 -7.20 4.40 -11.33
C PRO A 61 -7.33 4.08 -9.83
N LEU A 62 -6.71 2.98 -9.42
CA LEU A 62 -6.69 2.48 -8.05
C LEU A 62 -5.24 2.17 -7.64
N VAL A 63 -4.95 2.28 -6.35
CA VAL A 63 -3.64 1.98 -5.78
C VAL A 63 -3.80 1.38 -4.40
N GLU A 64 -2.88 0.49 -4.03
CA GLU A 64 -2.73 -0.04 -2.68
C GLU A 64 -1.25 -0.01 -2.29
N CYS A 65 -0.98 0.45 -1.06
CA CYS A 65 0.33 0.33 -0.45
C CYS A 65 0.18 -0.35 0.92
N ALA A 66 0.92 -1.43 1.15
CA ALA A 66 0.69 -2.31 2.29
C ALA A 66 1.99 -2.77 2.97
N ALA A 67 1.87 -3.10 4.25
CA ALA A 67 2.89 -3.78 5.05
C ALA A 67 2.24 -4.84 5.93
N GLU A 68 2.78 -6.06 5.90
CA GLU A 68 2.27 -7.21 6.68
C GLU A 68 2.73 -7.14 8.14
N TYR A 69 1.94 -7.65 9.08
CA TYR A 69 2.31 -7.76 10.50
C TYR A 69 3.70 -8.39 10.69
N THR A 70 3.96 -9.49 9.97
CA THR A 70 5.22 -10.24 10.01
C THR A 70 6.45 -9.41 9.60
N SER A 71 6.23 -8.30 8.90
CA SER A 71 7.29 -7.43 8.40
C SER A 71 7.66 -6.34 9.41
N TYR A 72 6.67 -5.57 9.87
CA TYR A 72 6.93 -4.42 10.75
C TYR A 72 6.90 -4.77 12.24
N LEU A 73 6.36 -5.94 12.62
CA LEU A 73 6.47 -6.49 13.98
C LEU A 73 7.63 -7.50 14.11
N LYS A 74 8.55 -7.50 13.14
CA LYS A 74 9.73 -8.37 13.15
C LYS A 74 10.53 -8.14 14.44
N GLY A 75 10.85 -9.23 15.13
CA GLY A 75 11.60 -9.20 16.39
C GLY A 75 10.73 -9.23 17.65
N LEU A 76 9.40 -9.10 17.51
CA LEU A 76 8.47 -9.35 18.61
C LEU A 76 8.15 -10.85 18.77
N ASP A 77 7.33 -11.19 19.77
CA ASP A 77 6.91 -12.57 20.02
C ASP A 77 6.22 -13.17 18.78
N ARG A 78 6.81 -14.24 18.25
CA ARG A 78 6.38 -14.86 16.99
C ARG A 78 4.98 -15.47 17.07
N ASN A 79 4.60 -16.01 18.23
CA ASN A 79 3.29 -16.63 18.42
C ASN A 79 2.19 -15.56 18.51
N ALA A 80 2.45 -14.45 19.20
CA ALA A 80 1.55 -13.31 19.25
C ALA A 80 1.34 -12.69 17.86
N VAL A 81 2.42 -12.50 17.09
CA VAL A 81 2.32 -12.01 15.71
C VAL A 81 1.53 -12.98 14.83
N ALA A 82 1.75 -14.29 14.96
CA ALA A 82 0.98 -15.30 14.22
C ALA A 82 -0.51 -15.27 14.57
N ALA A 83 -0.86 -15.07 15.85
CA ALA A 83 -2.25 -14.93 16.28
C ALA A 83 -2.92 -13.70 15.65
N LEU A 84 -2.23 -12.55 15.58
CA LEU A 84 -2.74 -11.35 14.90
C LEU A 84 -3.02 -11.58 13.40
N VAL A 85 -2.12 -12.32 12.74
CA VAL A 85 -2.30 -12.70 11.32
C VAL A 85 -3.54 -13.60 11.19
N GLN A 86 -3.67 -14.63 12.01
CA GLN A 86 -4.82 -15.55 11.99
C GLN A 86 -6.14 -14.81 12.24
N GLU A 87 -6.19 -13.93 13.23
CA GLU A 87 -7.38 -13.13 13.54
C GLU A 87 -7.79 -12.24 12.37
N ALA A 88 -6.84 -11.51 11.77
CA ALA A 88 -7.13 -10.65 10.63
C ALA A 88 -7.65 -11.45 9.43
N VAL A 89 -7.02 -12.58 9.10
CA VAL A 89 -7.46 -13.46 8.01
C VAL A 89 -8.85 -14.03 8.30
N ALA A 90 -9.11 -14.51 9.52
CA ALA A 90 -10.42 -15.04 9.91
C ALA A 90 -11.53 -13.97 9.83
N ALA A 91 -11.20 -12.70 10.07
CA ALA A 91 -12.11 -11.58 9.92
C ALA A 91 -12.19 -11.00 8.49
N GLY A 92 -11.53 -11.63 7.50
CA GLY A 92 -11.49 -11.13 6.13
C GLY A 92 -10.76 -9.79 5.96
N ARG A 93 -9.91 -9.41 6.92
CA ARG A 93 -9.11 -8.19 6.90
C ARG A 93 -7.71 -8.48 6.36
N TYR A 94 -7.07 -7.45 5.80
CA TYR A 94 -5.65 -7.54 5.45
C TYR A 94 -4.80 -7.76 6.73
N PRO A 95 -3.89 -8.75 6.76
CA PRO A 95 -3.05 -9.05 7.93
C PRO A 95 -1.88 -8.06 8.07
N GLY A 96 -2.21 -6.79 8.30
CA GLY A 96 -1.26 -5.70 8.44
C GLY A 96 -1.92 -4.33 8.26
N LEU A 97 -1.11 -3.37 7.85
CA LEU A 97 -1.55 -2.01 7.53
C LEU A 97 -1.55 -1.82 6.02
N LYS A 98 -2.62 -1.26 5.48
CA LYS A 98 -2.67 -0.83 4.08
C LYS A 98 -3.41 0.49 3.92
N ILE A 99 -3.00 1.24 2.89
CA ILE A 99 -3.80 2.31 2.31
C ILE A 99 -4.29 1.90 0.93
N GLY A 100 -5.46 2.41 0.57
CA GLY A 100 -6.01 2.12 -0.74
C GLY A 100 -6.46 0.68 -0.89
N ASP A 101 -6.92 0.39 -2.10
CA ASP A 101 -7.43 -0.91 -2.48
C ASP A 101 -7.46 -0.98 -4.01
N ILE A 102 -6.81 -2.02 -4.56
CA ILE A 102 -6.71 -2.23 -6.01
C ILE A 102 -7.99 -2.82 -6.64
N THR A 103 -9.02 -3.11 -5.85
CA THR A 103 -10.31 -3.65 -6.33
C THR A 103 -11.42 -2.61 -6.27
N THR A 104 -11.47 -1.84 -5.18
CA THR A 104 -12.58 -0.91 -4.90
C THR A 104 -12.03 0.45 -4.47
N SER A 105 -12.52 1.53 -5.09
CA SER A 105 -12.12 2.88 -4.69
C SER A 105 -12.58 3.18 -3.26
N ASN A 106 -11.65 3.42 -2.35
CA ASN A 106 -11.88 3.86 -0.98
C ASN A 106 -11.25 5.24 -0.69
N ASN A 107 -10.98 6.05 -1.73
CA ASN A 107 -10.26 7.32 -1.62
C ASN A 107 -8.86 7.20 -1.00
N ASN A 108 -8.16 6.08 -1.26
CA ASN A 108 -6.85 5.78 -0.70
C ASN A 108 -6.82 5.79 0.85
N ALA A 109 -7.95 5.50 1.49
CA ALA A 109 -8.08 5.44 2.94
C ALA A 109 -7.24 4.31 3.53
N GLY A 110 -6.81 4.50 4.77
CA GLY A 110 -6.16 3.46 5.57
C GLY A 110 -7.15 2.45 6.12
N ASN A 111 -6.73 1.20 6.32
CA ASN A 111 -7.59 0.18 6.96
C ASN A 111 -7.78 0.36 8.48
N TRP A 112 -7.30 1.47 9.04
CA TRP A 112 -7.45 1.90 10.45
C TRP A 112 -8.22 3.22 10.60
N GLU A 113 -8.61 3.85 9.47
CA GLU A 113 -9.37 5.10 9.45
C GLU A 113 -10.86 4.85 9.65
#